data_AF-A0A359KP12-F1
#
_entry.id   AF-A0A359KP12-F1
#
_cell.length_a   1.000
_cell.length_b   1.000
_cell.length_c   1.000
_cell.angle_alpha   90.00
_cell.angle_beta   90.00
_cell.angle_gamma   90.00
#
_symmetry.space_group_name_H-M   'P 1'
#
loop_
_entity.id
_entity.type
_entity.pdbx_description
1 polymer ?
#
loop_
_entity_poly.entity_id
_entity_poly.type
_entity_poly.pdbx_seq_one_letter_code
_entity_poly.pdbx_strand_id
1 'polypeptide(L)' 'MADSGGSLARTNGATDARVSEGSNVRALTPGLRVVVILGATATGKTALALKVAESVGGEIINADSR' A
#
# COMPACT_ATOMS: atom_id res chain seq x y z
N MET A 1 -36.49 -7.66 7.18
CA MET A 1 -36.00 -7.86 8.55
C MET A 1 -34.49 -7.74 8.48
N ALA A 2 -33.97 -6.56 8.87
CA ALA A 2 -32.56 -6.13 8.94
C ALA A 2 -31.65 -6.35 7.70
N ASP A 3 -31.67 -5.38 6.78
CA ASP A 3 -30.46 -4.96 6.06
C ASP A 3 -29.69 -4.02 7.01
N SER A 4 -28.60 -4.49 7.59
CA SER A 4 -27.72 -3.66 8.42
C SER A 4 -26.31 -4.24 8.46
N GLY A 5 -25.57 -3.98 7.39
CA GLY A 5 -24.14 -4.24 7.32
C GLY A 5 -23.48 -3.25 6.38
N GLY A 6 -23.68 -1.94 6.64
CA GLY A 6 -23.02 -0.87 5.92
C GLY A 6 -21.51 -1.10 5.92
N SER A 7 -21.00 -1.64 4.82
CA SER A 7 -19.58 -1.79 4.57
C SER A 7 -19.01 -0.38 4.49
N LEU A 8 -18.43 0.05 5.61
CA LEU A 8 -17.63 1.25 5.74
C LEU A 8 -16.55 1.19 4.65
N ALA A 9 -16.82 1.84 3.52
CA ALA A 9 -15.82 2.17 2.54
C ALA A 9 -14.75 2.97 3.30
N ARG A 10 -13.71 2.26 3.75
CA ARG A 10 -12.50 2.86 4.28
C ARG A 10 -11.84 3.54 3.08
N THR A 11 -12.28 4.77 2.80
CA THR A 11 -11.69 5.58 1.75
C THR A 11 -10.36 6.08 2.31
N ASN A 12 -9.27 5.46 1.88
CA ASN A 12 -7.94 6.05 2.06
C ASN A 12 -7.96 7.34 1.23
N GLY A 13 -8.14 8.46 1.92
CA GLY A 13 -8.60 9.72 1.37
C GLY A 13 -7.85 10.20 0.13
N ALA A 14 -8.65 10.85 -0.72
CA ALA A 14 -8.32 11.95 -1.62
C ALA A 14 -6.88 11.98 -2.16
N THR A 15 -6.75 11.59 -3.44
CA THR A 15 -5.64 11.95 -4.32
C THR A 15 -5.26 13.42 -4.12
N ASP A 16 -4.12 13.67 -3.48
CA ASP A 16 -3.57 15.01 -3.32
C ASP A 16 -3.19 15.54 -4.70
N ALA A 17 -4.10 16.33 -5.27
CA ALA A 17 -4.02 16.87 -6.63
C ALA A 17 -2.97 18.00 -6.79
N ARG A 18 -2.04 18.14 -5.84
CA ARG A 18 -0.93 19.11 -5.92
C ARG A 18 0.40 18.40 -6.12
N VAL A 19 0.50 17.65 -7.22
CA VAL A 19 1.79 17.15 -7.71
C VAL A 19 2.52 18.32 -8.38
N SER A 20 3.56 18.83 -7.72
CA SER A 20 4.39 19.93 -8.23
C SER A 20 5.25 19.46 -9.42
N GLU A 21 5.28 20.30 -10.46
CA GLU A 21 5.81 20.20 -11.85
C GLU A 21 7.29 19.77 -12.04
N GLY A 22 7.92 19.09 -11.08
CA GLY A 22 9.32 18.63 -11.18
C GLY A 22 9.60 17.24 -10.62
N SER A 23 8.56 16.47 -10.28
CA SER A 23 8.70 15.16 -9.65
C SER A 23 8.18 14.07 -10.59
N ASN A 24 8.91 12.96 -10.73
CA ASN A 24 8.46 11.76 -11.44
C ASN A 24 7.38 11.01 -10.63
N VAL A 25 6.38 11.72 -10.12
CA VAL A 25 5.32 11.17 -9.28
C VAL A 25 4.19 10.70 -10.19
N ARG A 26 4.13 9.39 -10.40
CA ARG A 26 2.96 8.75 -10.99
C ARG A 26 1.99 8.41 -9.87
N ALA A 27 0.73 8.80 -10.04
CA ALA A 27 -0.32 8.39 -9.13
C ALA A 27 -0.45 6.86 -9.14
N LEU A 28 -0.71 6.27 -7.97
CA LEU A 28 -1.09 4.86 -7.88
C LEU A 28 -2.44 4.65 -8.55
N THR A 29 -2.66 3.45 -9.10
CA THR A 29 -3.96 3.09 -9.66
C THR A 29 -5.04 3.19 -8.58
N PRO A 30 -6.12 3.96 -8.80
CA PRO A 30 -7.22 4.07 -7.84
C PRO A 30 -7.78 2.69 -7.47
N GLY A 31 -8.01 2.48 -6.17
CA GLY A 31 -8.50 1.20 -5.64
C GLY A 31 -7.41 0.13 -5.43
N LEU A 32 -6.18 0.33 -5.91
CA LEU A 32 -5.07 -0.56 -5.60
C LEU A 32 -4.64 -0.37 -4.14
N ARG A 33 -4.68 -1.45 -3.36
CA ARG A 33 -4.21 -1.45 -1.97
C ARG A 33 -2.73 -1.76 -1.95
N VAL A 34 -1.91 -0.77 -1.58
CA VAL A 34 -0.45 -0.91 -1.49
C VAL A 34 -0.04 -0.85 -0.02
N VAL A 35 0.80 -1.79 0.40
CA VAL A 35 1.43 -1.81 1.72
C VAL A 35 2.92 -1.54 1.54
N VAL A 36 3.46 -0.58 2.28
CA VAL A 36 4.88 -0.24 2.23
C VAL A 36 5.52 -0.62 3.56
N ILE A 37 6.53 -1.50 3.50
CA ILE A 37 7.30 -1.92 4.68
C ILE A 37 8.63 -1.17 4.69
N LEU A 38 8.75 -0.20 5.59
CA LEU A 38 9.94 0.64 5.77
C LEU A 38 10.73 0.25 7.02
N GLY A 39 11.99 0.66 7.08
CA GLY A 39 12.86 0.43 8.24
C GLY A 39 14.35 0.33 7.89
N ALA A 40 15.23 0.37 8.90
CA ALA A 40 16.68 0.28 8.73
C ALA A 40 17.13 -1.06 8.11
N THR A 41 18.33 -1.12 7.54
CA THR A 41 18.91 -2.38 7.03
C THR A 41 19.00 -3.43 8.15
N ALA A 42 18.93 -4.71 7.78
CA ALA A 42 18.99 -5.84 8.72
C ALA A 42 17.91 -5.92 9.84
N THR A 43 16.83 -5.15 9.77
CA THR A 43 15.71 -5.19 10.75
C THR A 43 14.66 -6.27 10.48
N GLY A 44 14.87 -7.15 9.49
CA GLY A 44 13.94 -8.23 9.17
C GLY A 44 12.75 -7.82 8.28
N LYS A 45 12.83 -6.70 7.56
CA LYS A 45 11.77 -6.27 6.60
C LYS A 45 11.37 -7.36 5.61
N THR A 46 12.33 -8.10 5.07
CA THR A 46 12.06 -9.22 4.14
C THR A 46 11.24 -10.32 4.81
N ALA A 47 11.57 -10.66 6.06
CA ALA A 47 10.81 -11.66 6.81
C ALA A 47 9.37 -11.19 7.11
N LEU A 48 9.18 -9.89 7.37
CA LEU A 48 7.84 -9.32 7.54
C LEU A 48 7.06 -9.32 6.22
N ALA A 49 7.70 -8.94 5.12
CA ALA A 49 7.06 -8.90 3.80
C ALA A 49 6.53 -10.26 3.36
N LEU A 50 7.29 -11.33 3.58
CA LEU A 50 6.87 -12.71 3.30
C LEU A 50 5.61 -13.08 4.09
N LYS A 51 5.62 -12.88 5.41
CA LYS A 51 4.45 -13.17 6.26
C LYS A 51 3.21 -12.40 5.84
N VAL A 52 3.37 -11.12 5.50
CA VAL A 52 2.27 -10.27 5.04
C VAL A 52 1.73 -10.79 3.72
N ALA A 53 2.60 -11.01 2.73
CA ALA A 53 2.22 -11.51 1.40
C ALA A 53 1.47 -12.84 1.48
N GLU A 54 1.99 -13.80 2.24
CA GLU A 54 1.33 -15.10 2.47
C GLU A 54 -0.04 -14.94 3.13
N SER A 55 -0.16 -14.06 4.14
CA SER A 55 -1.42 -13.87 4.88
C SER A 55 -2.54 -13.22 4.05
N VAL A 56 -2.19 -12.41 3.06
CA VAL A 56 -3.16 -11.67 2.23
C VAL A 56 -3.25 -12.17 0.80
N GLY A 57 -2.46 -13.19 0.43
CA GLY A 57 -2.28 -13.63 -0.95
C GLY A 57 -1.73 -12.51 -1.86
N GLY A 58 -0.85 -11.67 -1.31
CA GLY A 58 -0.29 -10.50 -1.97
C GLY A 58 1.05 -10.76 -2.68
N GLU A 59 1.49 -9.78 -3.46
CA GLU A 59 2.77 -9.82 -4.16
C GLU A 59 3.79 -8.88 -3.48
N ILE A 60 5.06 -9.29 -3.47
CA ILE A 60 6.16 -8.49 -2.94
C ILE A 60 6.90 -7.85 -4.11
N ILE A 61 6.99 -6.52 -4.10
CA ILE A 61 7.80 -5.75 -5.05
C ILE A 61 9.04 -5.22 -4.33
N ASN A 62 10.23 -5.53 -4.85
CA ASN A 62 11.47 -4.98 -4.30
C ASN A 62 11.55 -3.47 -4.60
N ALA A 63 11.72 -2.66 -3.55
CA ALA A 63 11.86 -1.21 -3.65
C ALA A 63 13.30 -0.74 -3.35
N ASP A 64 14.24 -1.66 -3.17
CA ASP A 64 15.66 -1.34 -3.06
C ASP A 64 16.22 -0.91 -4.44
N SER A 65 17.08 0.10 -4.46
CA SER A 65 17.58 0.74 -5.68
C SER A 65 18.93 0.19 -6.16
N ARG A 66 19.42 -0.90 -5.57
CA ARG A 66 20.68 -1.56 -5.93
C ARG A 66 20.47 -2.90 -6.64
#